data_AF-A0A522AJ79-F1
#
_entry.id   AF-A0A522AJ79-F1
#
_cell.length_a   1.000
_cell.length_b   1.000
_cell.length_c   1.000
_cell.angle_alpha   90.00
_cell.angle_beta   90.00
_cell.angle_gamma   90.00
#
_symmetry.space_group_name_H-M   'P 1'
#
loop_
_entity.id
_entity.type
_entity.pdbx_description
1 polymer ?
#
loop_
_entity_poly.entity_id
_entity_poly.type
_entity_poly.pdbx_seq_one_letter_code
_entity_poly.pdbx_strand_id
1 'polypeptide(L)'
;MKTKLHIQLRRLALSLVASATLALAAKSARASVAYGSINNFDTVNDTSNVCHGFEIELDDIRSTDITYTFDYNHYGTPKITEFTTNDVTTGWHTNVLVRYEAVWTGTDWSAYTAVPTTNIPPTQGHAFTNPSLNFGGEHFGVGYRKAPTKVCYYWLTNSGSLLLRGPQVYVSTPVFTAPAPAQVVPVIPAPVLPLPPPLSDPSLVYEFSDATWVKVIATTSHTNNPIELRELVTPDTNNPSAKDWRNGEPDQVETEWQLLQTDFKSGDYNPTNGVGGMNGQLPGATNVLNHSDDVVTYRYEYYAYVGPYADLDTHEALAQNVAADGTNGTGIYSNTVVVGKFLGAQMSAMAETPA
;
A
#
# COMPACT_ATOMS: atom_id res chain seq x y z
N MET A 1 -18.38 -67.24 -21.26
CA MET A 1 -19.07 -65.94 -21.00
C MET A 1 -18.81 -65.38 -19.60
N LYS A 2 -18.76 -66.20 -18.52
CA LYS A 2 -18.55 -65.74 -17.13
C LYS A 2 -17.19 -65.03 -16.84
N THR A 3 -16.14 -65.36 -17.59
CA THR A 3 -14.77 -64.84 -17.38
C THR A 3 -14.56 -63.41 -17.91
N LYS A 4 -15.24 -63.03 -18.99
CA LYS A 4 -15.14 -61.66 -19.54
C LYS A 4 -15.83 -60.62 -18.66
N LEU A 5 -16.97 -60.98 -18.04
CA LEU A 5 -17.71 -60.10 -17.14
C LEU A 5 -16.93 -59.77 -15.85
N HIS A 6 -16.22 -60.76 -15.28
CA HIS A 6 -15.36 -60.57 -14.10
C HIS A 6 -14.18 -59.64 -14.36
N ILE A 7 -13.59 -59.70 -15.56
CA ILE A 7 -12.47 -58.83 -15.94
C ILE A 7 -12.96 -57.40 -16.16
N GLN A 8 -14.15 -57.20 -16.73
CA GLN A 8 -14.72 -55.86 -16.92
C GLN A 8 -15.16 -55.20 -15.61
N LEU A 9 -15.76 -55.96 -14.68
CA LEU A 9 -16.12 -55.46 -13.35
C LEU A 9 -14.88 -55.06 -12.52
N ARG A 10 -13.78 -55.82 -12.61
CA ARG A 10 -12.51 -55.47 -11.94
C ARG A 10 -11.86 -54.21 -12.52
N ARG A 11 -11.93 -54.02 -13.84
CA ARG A 11 -11.41 -52.80 -14.50
C ARG A 11 -12.24 -51.58 -14.12
N LEU A 12 -13.57 -51.70 -14.08
CA LEU A 12 -14.47 -50.62 -13.66
C LEU A 12 -14.24 -50.24 -12.19
N ALA A 13 -14.05 -51.22 -11.30
CA ALA A 13 -13.76 -51.00 -9.88
C ALA A 13 -12.38 -50.34 -9.67
N LEU A 14 -11.34 -50.75 -10.41
CA LEU A 14 -10.03 -50.09 -10.36
C LEU A 14 -10.09 -48.64 -10.86
N SER A 15 -10.85 -48.36 -11.92
CA SER A 15 -11.04 -47.00 -12.44
C SER A 15 -11.79 -46.13 -11.43
N LEU A 16 -12.81 -46.65 -10.75
CA LEU A 16 -13.57 -45.91 -9.73
C LEU A 16 -12.69 -45.59 -8.50
N VAL A 17 -11.86 -46.53 -8.06
CA VAL A 17 -10.93 -46.33 -6.94
C VAL A 17 -9.84 -45.33 -7.32
N ALA A 18 -9.29 -45.39 -8.54
CA ALA A 18 -8.29 -44.43 -9.02
C ALA A 18 -8.86 -42.99 -9.11
N SER A 19 -10.10 -42.83 -9.57
CA SER A 19 -10.79 -41.53 -9.59
C SER A 19 -11.12 -41.02 -8.18
N ALA A 20 -11.51 -41.91 -7.25
CA ALA A 20 -11.75 -41.54 -5.85
C ALA A 20 -10.46 -41.13 -5.12
N THR A 21 -9.33 -41.78 -5.40
CA THR A 21 -8.02 -41.37 -4.85
C THR A 21 -7.51 -40.06 -5.42
N LEU A 22 -7.82 -39.72 -6.68
CA LEU A 22 -7.48 -38.42 -7.26
C LEU A 22 -8.33 -37.29 -6.68
N ALA A 23 -9.60 -37.56 -6.36
CA ALA A 23 -10.48 -36.59 -5.70
C ALA A 23 -10.09 -36.34 -4.22
N LEU A 24 -9.53 -37.34 -3.53
CA LEU A 24 -9.00 -37.18 -2.16
C LEU A 24 -7.59 -36.55 -2.11
N ALA A 25 -6.88 -36.48 -3.23
CA ALA A 25 -5.58 -35.80 -3.33
C ALA A 25 -5.69 -34.33 -3.73
N ALA A 26 -6.90 -33.82 -3.99
CA ALA A 26 -7.14 -32.40 -4.15
C ALA A 26 -6.93 -31.73 -2.78
N LYS A 27 -5.73 -31.17 -2.56
CA LYS A 27 -5.51 -30.21 -1.47
C LYS A 27 -6.54 -29.10 -1.66
N SER A 28 -7.43 -28.91 -0.69
CA SER A 28 -8.33 -27.75 -0.65
C SER A 28 -7.49 -26.49 -0.81
N ALA A 29 -7.74 -25.71 -1.87
CA ALA A 29 -7.21 -24.36 -1.96
C ALA A 29 -7.82 -23.56 -0.78
N ARG A 30 -6.96 -23.11 0.14
CA ARG A 30 -7.37 -22.27 1.26
C ARG A 30 -7.36 -20.81 0.82
N ALA A 31 -8.39 -20.06 1.19
CA ALA A 31 -8.42 -18.63 0.94
C ALA A 31 -7.56 -17.94 2.02
N SER A 32 -6.58 -17.15 1.61
CA SER A 32 -5.95 -16.20 2.53
C SER A 32 -6.78 -14.92 2.59
N VAL A 33 -6.81 -14.29 3.76
CA VAL A 33 -7.48 -13.00 3.94
C VAL A 33 -6.40 -11.95 4.20
N ALA A 34 -6.22 -11.05 3.23
CA ALA A 34 -5.43 -9.84 3.41
C ALA A 34 -6.28 -8.77 4.13
N TYR A 35 -5.68 -8.07 5.09
CA TYR A 35 -6.29 -6.90 5.72
C TYR A 35 -5.22 -5.87 6.08
N GLY A 36 -5.56 -4.57 6.06
CA GLY A 36 -4.66 -3.49 6.44
C GLY A 36 -4.09 -2.63 5.30
N SER A 37 -4.15 -3.06 4.04
CA SER A 37 -3.49 -2.38 2.90
C SER A 37 -3.91 -0.93 2.62
N ILE A 38 -5.01 -0.43 3.18
CA ILE A 38 -5.40 1.01 3.22
C ILE A 38 -6.01 1.42 4.56
N ASN A 39 -6.13 0.46 5.48
CA ASN A 39 -6.95 0.61 6.68
C ASN A 39 -6.17 1.29 7.80
N ASN A 40 -4.84 1.45 7.67
CA ASN A 40 -3.96 1.96 8.71
C ASN A 40 -2.63 2.44 8.09
N PHE A 41 -2.46 3.75 7.92
CA PHE A 41 -1.22 4.31 7.39
C PHE A 41 -0.84 5.64 8.03
N ASP A 42 0.46 5.83 8.18
CA ASP A 42 1.10 7.06 8.62
C ASP A 42 1.49 7.86 7.37
N THR A 43 1.23 9.16 7.37
CA THR A 43 1.64 10.05 6.27
C THR A 43 2.20 11.36 6.80
N VAL A 44 3.33 11.78 6.24
CA VAL A 44 4.00 13.03 6.56
C VAL A 44 3.43 14.14 5.68
N ASN A 45 3.21 15.33 6.26
CA ASN A 45 2.90 16.52 5.49
C ASN A 45 4.16 17.03 4.79
N ASP A 46 4.34 16.63 3.54
CA ASP A 46 5.48 16.99 2.70
C ASP A 46 5.19 18.13 1.72
N THR A 47 4.00 18.74 1.79
CA THR A 47 3.52 19.79 0.85
C THR A 47 4.18 21.16 1.04
N SER A 48 5.07 21.31 2.03
CA SER A 48 5.69 22.57 2.44
C SER A 48 4.69 23.65 2.90
N ASN A 49 3.41 23.31 3.05
CA ASN A 49 2.34 24.17 3.54
C ASN A 49 1.64 23.49 4.72
N VAL A 50 1.03 24.29 5.60
CA VAL A 50 0.11 23.75 6.60
C VAL A 50 -1.10 23.15 5.88
N CYS A 51 -1.51 21.95 6.29
CA CYS A 51 -2.65 21.27 5.70
C CYS A 51 -3.84 21.28 6.65
N HIS A 52 -5.04 21.34 6.11
CA HIS A 52 -6.30 21.43 6.84
C HIS A 52 -7.24 20.26 6.51
N GLY A 53 -6.67 19.16 6.04
CA GLY A 53 -7.38 17.91 5.82
C GLY A 53 -6.56 16.94 4.99
N PHE A 54 -7.18 15.81 4.70
CA PHE A 54 -6.64 14.75 3.86
C PHE A 54 -7.78 14.10 3.08
N GLU A 55 -7.52 13.78 1.82
CA GLU A 55 -8.50 13.15 0.95
C GLU A 55 -7.95 11.87 0.36
N ILE A 56 -8.77 10.82 0.43
CA ILE A 56 -8.50 9.50 -0.13
C ILE A 56 -9.52 9.27 -1.23
N GLU A 57 -9.04 9.15 -2.46
CA GLU A 57 -9.86 8.82 -3.62
C GLU A 57 -9.71 7.33 -3.94
N LEU A 58 -10.85 6.66 -4.06
CA LEU A 58 -10.97 5.23 -4.31
C LEU A 58 -11.78 4.99 -5.58
N ASP A 59 -11.16 4.38 -6.58
CA ASP A 59 -11.82 4.13 -7.87
C ASP A 59 -12.57 2.79 -7.89
N ASP A 60 -13.62 2.75 -8.71
CA ASP A 60 -14.45 1.57 -9.00
C ASP A 60 -15.11 0.92 -7.77
N ILE A 61 -15.51 1.74 -6.79
CA ILE A 61 -16.13 1.30 -5.54
C ILE A 61 -17.34 2.19 -5.18
N ARG A 62 -18.21 1.69 -4.30
CA ARG A 62 -19.34 2.44 -3.73
C ARG A 62 -19.05 2.79 -2.28
N SER A 63 -19.66 3.87 -1.79
CA SER A 63 -19.65 4.27 -0.38
C SER A 63 -20.18 3.15 0.54
N THR A 64 -21.11 2.32 0.04
CA THR A 64 -21.63 1.15 0.76
C THR A 64 -20.60 0.03 0.97
N ASP A 65 -19.50 0.05 0.21
CA ASP A 65 -18.40 -0.89 0.36
C ASP A 65 -17.44 -0.47 1.47
N ILE A 66 -17.49 0.80 1.91
CA ILE A 66 -16.69 1.31 3.03
C ILE A 66 -17.24 0.77 4.35
N THR A 67 -16.37 0.13 5.13
CA THR A 67 -16.72 -0.52 6.41
C THR A 67 -16.10 0.14 7.62
N TYR A 68 -15.06 0.95 7.41
CA TYR A 68 -14.29 1.54 8.49
C TYR A 68 -13.61 2.84 8.02
N THR A 69 -13.49 3.79 8.93
CA THR A 69 -12.64 4.97 8.77
C THR A 69 -11.98 5.27 10.11
N PHE A 70 -10.67 5.45 10.14
CA PHE A 70 -9.96 5.88 11.33
C PHE A 70 -10.33 7.32 11.65
N ASP A 71 -10.75 7.63 12.88
CA ASP A 71 -11.24 8.96 13.27
C ASP A 71 -10.46 9.57 14.46
N TYR A 72 -9.39 8.91 14.92
CA TYR A 72 -8.56 9.40 16.02
C TYR A 72 -7.33 10.18 15.52
N ASN A 73 -7.59 11.19 14.69
CA ASN A 73 -6.61 12.16 14.17
C ASN A 73 -7.11 13.59 14.42
N HIS A 74 -6.39 14.62 13.97
CA HIS A 74 -6.79 16.00 14.21
C HIS A 74 -8.12 16.41 13.56
N TYR A 75 -8.57 15.69 12.53
CA TYR A 75 -9.77 16.04 11.74
C TYR A 75 -11.02 15.28 12.17
N GLY A 76 -10.88 14.15 12.86
CA GLY A 76 -12.00 13.34 13.33
C GLY A 76 -12.63 12.47 12.24
N THR A 77 -13.94 12.26 12.33
CA THR A 77 -14.69 11.42 11.38
C THR A 77 -14.73 12.07 9.99
N PRO A 78 -14.38 11.34 8.91
CA PRO A 78 -14.37 11.89 7.56
C PRO A 78 -15.78 11.99 6.97
N LYS A 79 -15.91 12.78 5.92
CA LYS A 79 -17.05 12.77 5.01
C LYS A 79 -16.81 11.79 3.86
N ILE A 80 -17.82 10.99 3.55
CA ILE A 80 -17.78 10.04 2.43
C ILE A 80 -18.72 10.53 1.34
N THR A 81 -18.22 10.69 0.11
CA THR A 81 -19.02 11.07 -1.05
C THR A 81 -18.78 10.12 -2.23
N GLU A 82 -19.81 9.90 -3.04
CA GLU A 82 -19.70 9.20 -4.33
C GLU A 82 -19.77 10.20 -5.47
N PHE A 83 -19.01 9.92 -6.53
CA PHE A 83 -19.10 10.65 -7.78
C PHE A 83 -18.82 9.71 -8.96
N THR A 84 -19.22 10.12 -10.16
CA THR A 84 -18.98 9.35 -11.37
C THR A 84 -18.11 10.17 -12.31
N THR A 85 -16.99 9.59 -12.72
CA THR A 85 -16.05 10.17 -13.68
C THR A 85 -16.12 9.41 -14.98
N ASN A 86 -15.80 10.10 -16.08
CA ASN A 86 -15.55 9.46 -17.37
C ASN A 86 -14.05 9.53 -17.63
N ASP A 87 -13.39 8.39 -17.62
CA ASP A 87 -12.03 8.23 -18.09
C ASP A 87 -12.05 7.94 -19.60
N VAL A 88 -11.19 8.64 -20.35
CA VAL A 88 -11.16 8.56 -21.83
C VAL A 88 -10.79 7.16 -22.31
N THR A 89 -10.05 6.40 -21.50
CA THR A 89 -9.53 5.07 -21.84
C THR A 89 -10.41 3.94 -21.31
N THR A 90 -11.05 4.10 -20.16
CA THR A 90 -11.81 3.02 -19.51
C THR A 90 -13.32 3.25 -19.38
N GLY A 91 -13.80 4.45 -19.67
CA GLY A 91 -15.23 4.78 -19.70
C GLY A 91 -15.75 5.35 -18.38
N TRP A 92 -16.99 5.04 -18.01
CA TRP A 92 -17.61 5.59 -16.80
C TRP A 92 -17.28 4.75 -15.57
N HIS A 93 -16.73 5.37 -14.53
CA HIS A 93 -16.37 4.73 -13.27
C HIS A 93 -17.02 5.44 -12.09
N THR A 94 -17.37 4.68 -11.05
CA THR A 94 -17.84 5.26 -9.78
C THR A 94 -16.70 5.28 -8.80
N ASN A 95 -16.44 6.47 -8.26
CA ASN A 95 -15.37 6.72 -7.31
C ASN A 95 -15.95 7.18 -5.97
N VAL A 96 -15.21 6.92 -4.91
CA VAL A 96 -15.51 7.37 -3.54
C VAL A 96 -14.42 8.32 -3.08
N LEU A 97 -14.81 9.45 -2.48
CA LEU A 97 -13.91 10.29 -1.69
C LEU A 97 -14.16 10.05 -0.22
N VAL A 98 -13.10 9.70 0.53
CA VAL A 98 -13.08 9.76 1.99
C VAL A 98 -12.27 10.98 2.38
N ARG A 99 -12.95 12.00 2.88
CA ARG A 99 -12.39 13.33 3.12
C ARG A 99 -12.39 13.68 4.59
N TYR A 100 -11.20 13.70 5.17
CA TYR A 100 -10.90 14.26 6.48
C TYR A 100 -10.70 15.76 6.31
N GLU A 101 -11.48 16.61 6.97
CA GLU A 101 -11.35 18.05 6.77
C GLU A 101 -11.60 18.85 8.05
N ALA A 102 -10.77 19.86 8.25
CA ALA A 102 -11.02 20.89 9.23
C ALA A 102 -12.18 21.80 8.77
N VAL A 103 -12.83 22.43 9.74
CA VAL A 103 -13.93 23.37 9.52
C VAL A 103 -13.40 24.79 9.64
N TRP A 104 -13.69 25.64 8.65
CA TRP A 104 -13.44 27.07 8.77
C TRP A 104 -14.39 27.70 9.78
N THR A 105 -13.83 28.34 10.82
CA THR A 105 -14.59 28.94 11.93
C THR A 105 -15.00 30.40 11.68
N GLY A 106 -14.63 30.97 10.53
CA GLY A 106 -14.80 32.40 10.22
C GLY A 106 -13.49 33.19 10.38
N THR A 107 -12.60 32.75 11.26
CA THR A 107 -11.30 33.38 11.53
C THR A 107 -10.11 32.45 11.37
N ASP A 108 -10.30 31.16 11.65
CA ASP A 108 -9.26 30.14 11.56
C ASP A 108 -9.85 28.76 11.21
N TRP A 109 -9.01 27.79 10.89
CA TRP A 109 -9.41 26.39 10.73
C TRP A 109 -9.48 25.66 12.08
N SER A 110 -10.44 24.75 12.24
CA SER A 110 -10.62 24.00 13.48
C SER A 110 -9.48 23.03 13.82
N ALA A 111 -8.69 22.65 12.82
CA ALA A 111 -7.58 21.71 12.92
C ALA A 111 -6.59 21.95 11.78
N TYR A 112 -5.37 21.46 11.95
CA TYR A 112 -4.34 21.50 10.94
C TYR A 112 -3.29 20.40 11.15
N THR A 113 -2.52 20.09 10.12
CA THR A 113 -1.29 19.31 10.19
C THR A 113 -0.13 20.25 9.84
N ALA A 114 0.83 20.38 10.75
CA ALA A 114 1.99 21.25 10.58
C ALA A 114 2.88 20.79 9.42
N VAL A 115 3.82 21.65 9.00
CA VAL A 115 4.97 21.20 8.21
C VAL A 115 6.00 20.65 9.21
N PRO A 116 6.56 19.43 9.01
CA PRO A 116 7.61 18.92 9.87
C PRO A 116 8.80 19.89 9.96
N THR A 117 9.28 20.14 11.17
CA THR A 117 10.46 20.99 11.39
C THR A 117 11.78 20.23 11.17
N THR A 118 11.73 18.90 11.22
CA THR A 118 12.84 17.99 10.98
C THR A 118 12.35 16.75 10.21
N ASN A 119 13.28 15.96 9.68
CA ASN A 119 12.94 14.65 9.14
C ASN A 119 12.38 13.76 10.26
N ILE A 120 11.13 13.32 10.08
CA ILE A 120 10.47 12.40 11.00
C ILE A 120 11.08 11.00 10.78
N PRO A 121 11.65 10.35 11.81
CA PRO A 121 12.13 8.98 11.65
C PRO A 121 10.95 7.99 11.61
N PRO A 122 11.08 6.86 10.88
CA PRO A 122 10.02 5.86 10.75
C PRO A 122 9.62 5.24 12.11
N THR A 123 10.51 5.27 13.10
CA THR A 123 10.28 4.74 14.45
C THR A 123 9.43 5.63 15.34
N GLN A 124 9.14 6.88 14.93
CA GLN A 124 8.24 7.78 15.66
C GLN A 124 6.76 7.60 15.26
N GLY A 125 6.41 6.53 14.54
CA GLY A 125 5.06 6.34 14.00
C GLY A 125 3.93 6.36 15.04
N HIS A 126 4.14 5.92 16.28
CA HIS A 126 3.10 6.05 17.33
C HIS A 126 2.70 7.51 17.63
N ALA A 127 3.57 8.48 17.35
CA ALA A 127 3.22 9.88 17.46
C ALA A 127 2.15 10.30 16.44
N PHE A 128 2.06 9.64 15.27
CA PHE A 128 1.06 9.94 14.24
C PHE A 128 -0.37 9.61 14.70
N THR A 129 -0.52 8.69 15.66
CA THR A 129 -1.82 8.33 16.25
C THR A 129 -2.21 9.20 17.45
N ASN A 130 -1.40 10.19 17.83
CA ASN A 130 -1.65 11.05 18.98
C ASN A 130 -2.08 12.47 18.53
N PRO A 131 -3.39 12.77 18.50
CA PRO A 131 -3.89 14.08 18.06
C PRO A 131 -3.58 15.23 19.03
N SER A 132 -2.89 14.96 20.15
CA SER A 132 -2.33 16.02 21.01
C SER A 132 -0.97 16.52 20.53
N LEU A 133 -0.37 15.87 19.54
CA LEU A 133 0.93 16.21 18.96
C LEU A 133 0.75 16.64 17.52
N ASN A 134 1.36 17.77 17.14
CA ASN A 134 1.30 18.26 15.76
C ASN A 134 2.72 18.52 15.23
N PHE A 135 3.40 17.43 14.86
CA PHE A 135 4.79 17.42 14.43
C PHE A 135 4.94 17.26 12.91
N GLY A 136 3.82 17.36 12.18
CA GLY A 136 3.77 17.35 10.72
C GLY A 136 3.48 15.99 10.09
N GLY A 137 2.75 15.13 10.78
CA GLY A 137 2.24 13.88 10.22
C GLY A 137 0.91 13.49 10.86
N GLU A 138 0.16 12.63 10.17
CA GLU A 138 -1.13 12.10 10.63
C GLU A 138 -1.24 10.60 10.38
N HIS A 139 -2.11 9.96 11.16
CA HIS A 139 -2.56 8.61 10.92
C HIS A 139 -3.97 8.60 10.30
N PHE A 140 -4.12 7.84 9.21
CA PHE A 140 -5.40 7.65 8.52
C PHE A 140 -5.66 6.17 8.24
N GLY A 141 -6.90 5.85 7.89
CA GLY A 141 -7.28 4.49 7.58
C GLY A 141 -8.69 4.40 7.02
N VAL A 142 -8.87 3.60 5.97
CA VAL A 142 -10.18 3.31 5.38
C VAL A 142 -10.29 1.82 5.15
N GLY A 143 -11.31 1.16 5.68
CA GLY A 143 -11.61 -0.24 5.38
C GLY A 143 -12.71 -0.39 4.35
N TYR A 144 -12.58 -1.38 3.47
CA TYR A 144 -13.58 -1.71 2.46
C TYR A 144 -13.79 -3.23 2.30
N ARG A 145 -14.95 -3.62 1.76
CA ARG A 145 -15.27 -5.02 1.39
C ARG A 145 -14.85 -5.37 -0.02
N LYS A 146 -14.73 -4.37 -0.89
CA LYS A 146 -14.33 -4.50 -2.29
C LYS A 146 -13.04 -3.72 -2.47
N ALA A 147 -12.02 -4.34 -3.04
CA ALA A 147 -10.79 -3.63 -3.36
C ALA A 147 -11.04 -2.59 -4.47
N PRO A 148 -10.62 -1.33 -4.29
CA PRO A 148 -10.64 -0.33 -5.34
C PRO A 148 -9.60 -0.66 -6.41
N THR A 149 -9.81 -0.19 -7.62
CA THR A 149 -8.86 -0.39 -8.74
C THR A 149 -7.70 0.59 -8.70
N LYS A 150 -7.91 1.77 -8.09
CA LYS A 150 -6.90 2.79 -7.82
C LYS A 150 -7.16 3.43 -6.46
N VAL A 151 -6.06 3.83 -5.81
CA VAL A 151 -6.09 4.62 -4.58
C VAL A 151 -5.18 5.83 -4.78
N CYS A 152 -5.72 7.03 -4.57
CA CYS A 152 -4.94 8.27 -4.56
C CYS A 152 -5.12 8.99 -3.22
N TYR A 153 -4.06 9.68 -2.82
CA TYR A 153 -3.98 10.38 -1.54
C TYR A 153 -3.61 11.84 -1.76
N TYR A 154 -4.32 12.75 -1.12
CA TYR A 154 -4.07 14.19 -1.25
C TYR A 154 -4.13 14.86 0.12
N TRP A 155 -3.07 15.57 0.47
CA TRP A 155 -3.19 16.60 1.50
C TRP A 155 -4.13 17.71 1.03
N LEU A 156 -4.92 18.26 1.94
CA LEU A 156 -5.76 19.42 1.65
C LEU A 156 -5.08 20.68 2.16
N THR A 157 -4.62 21.51 1.24
CA THR A 157 -4.14 22.87 1.52
C THR A 157 -5.33 23.83 1.53
N ASN A 158 -5.08 25.13 1.65
CA ASN A 158 -6.15 26.12 1.61
C ASN A 158 -5.80 27.36 0.78
N SER A 159 -6.85 28.03 0.30
CA SER A 159 -6.81 29.40 -0.18
C SER A 159 -7.89 30.19 0.57
N GLY A 160 -7.47 30.98 1.55
CA GLY A 160 -8.41 31.58 2.51
C GLY A 160 -9.21 30.50 3.24
N SER A 161 -10.54 30.57 3.15
CA SER A 161 -11.50 29.64 3.76
C SER A 161 -11.89 28.46 2.88
N LEU A 162 -11.24 28.26 1.72
CA LEU A 162 -11.50 27.14 0.82
C LEU A 162 -10.39 26.11 0.91
N LEU A 163 -10.76 24.83 1.03
CA LEU A 163 -9.82 23.70 0.93
C LEU A 163 -9.54 23.36 -0.53
N LEU A 164 -8.27 23.12 -0.85
CA LEU A 164 -7.78 22.73 -2.17
C LEU A 164 -6.99 21.43 -2.06
N ARG A 165 -7.02 20.59 -3.11
CA ARG A 165 -6.08 19.47 -3.19
C ARG A 165 -4.66 20.02 -3.34
N GLY A 166 -3.76 19.56 -2.48
CA GLY A 166 -2.32 19.69 -2.68
C GLY A 166 -1.81 18.68 -3.71
N PRO A 167 -0.47 18.59 -3.86
CA PRO A 167 0.16 17.52 -4.62
C PRO A 167 -0.28 16.14 -4.13
N GLN A 168 -0.23 15.14 -5.01
CA GLN A 168 -0.47 13.76 -4.62
C GLN A 168 0.60 13.29 -3.64
N VAL A 169 0.17 12.55 -2.64
CA VAL A 169 1.06 11.92 -1.66
C VAL A 169 1.61 10.62 -2.23
N TYR A 170 2.92 10.45 -2.09
CA TYR A 170 3.67 9.31 -2.62
C TYR A 170 3.73 8.14 -1.64
N VAL A 171 2.57 7.74 -1.13
CA VAL A 171 2.37 6.52 -0.35
C VAL A 171 1.59 5.56 -1.25
N SER A 172 2.10 4.36 -1.46
CA SER A 172 1.48 3.35 -2.32
C SER A 172 0.65 2.35 -1.52
N THR A 173 -0.24 1.61 -2.18
CA THR A 173 -1.14 0.65 -1.52
C THR A 173 -0.81 -0.78 -1.92
N PRO A 174 -0.17 -1.59 -1.05
CA PRO A 174 0.21 -2.96 -1.38
C PRO A 174 -1.03 -3.85 -1.59
N VAL A 175 -0.98 -4.69 -2.61
CA VAL A 175 -1.98 -5.73 -2.90
C VAL A 175 -1.32 -7.07 -2.70
N PHE A 176 -2.02 -8.00 -2.05
CA PHE A 176 -1.48 -9.35 -1.87
C PHE A 176 -2.08 -10.32 -2.86
N THR A 177 -1.22 -11.17 -3.43
CA THR A 177 -1.63 -12.29 -4.26
C THR A 177 -1.21 -13.59 -3.61
N ALA A 178 -2.13 -14.55 -3.55
CA ALA A 178 -1.89 -15.86 -2.95
C ALA A 178 -2.01 -16.99 -4.00
N PRO A 179 -0.94 -17.36 -4.71
CA PRO A 179 -0.93 -18.57 -5.53
C PRO A 179 -1.06 -19.84 -4.68
N ALA A 180 -1.67 -20.87 -5.28
CA ALA A 180 -1.88 -22.15 -4.62
C ALA A 180 -0.60 -23.04 -4.62
N PRO A 181 -0.30 -23.79 -3.53
CA PRO A 181 -0.88 -23.72 -2.19
C PRO A 181 -0.05 -22.80 -1.28
N ALA A 182 -0.66 -21.76 -0.72
CA ALA A 182 -0.20 -20.98 0.45
C ALA A 182 1.06 -20.09 0.29
N GLN A 183 1.46 -19.75 -0.93
CA GLN A 183 2.49 -18.73 -1.15
C GLN A 183 1.85 -17.35 -1.18
N VAL A 184 2.42 -16.37 -0.50
CA VAL A 184 1.99 -14.96 -0.50
C VAL A 184 3.05 -14.13 -1.20
N VAL A 185 2.62 -13.38 -2.21
CA VAL A 185 3.45 -12.40 -2.91
C VAL A 185 2.79 -11.02 -2.76
N PRO A 186 3.40 -10.10 -1.98
CA PRO A 186 2.96 -8.72 -1.93
C PRO A 186 3.32 -8.03 -3.24
N VAL A 187 2.46 -7.12 -3.67
CA VAL A 187 2.65 -6.39 -4.91
C VAL A 187 2.33 -4.92 -4.67
N ILE A 188 3.31 -4.04 -4.84
CA ILE A 188 3.16 -2.61 -4.55
C ILE A 188 2.93 -1.87 -5.88
N PRO A 189 1.73 -1.34 -6.13
CA PRO A 189 1.50 -0.47 -7.29
C PRO A 189 2.21 0.86 -7.06
N ALA A 190 2.74 1.46 -8.12
CA ALA A 190 3.28 2.82 -8.04
C ALA A 190 2.17 3.83 -7.72
N PRO A 191 2.48 4.91 -6.99
CA PRO A 191 1.53 5.98 -6.79
C PRO A 191 1.34 6.70 -8.13
N VAL A 192 0.09 6.88 -8.55
CA VAL A 192 -0.21 7.64 -9.76
C VAL A 192 0.18 9.10 -9.53
N LEU A 193 0.87 9.77 -10.43
CA LEU A 193 1.12 11.21 -10.26
C LEU A 193 0.11 12.04 -11.04
N PRO A 194 -0.23 13.24 -10.55
CA PRO A 194 -0.83 14.24 -11.42
C PRO A 194 0.17 14.51 -12.56
N LEU A 195 -0.33 14.42 -13.79
CA LEU A 195 0.44 14.83 -14.97
C LEU A 195 1.00 16.24 -14.71
N PRO A 196 2.32 16.47 -14.89
CA PRO A 196 2.89 17.79 -14.67
C PRO A 196 2.20 18.83 -15.57
N PRO A 197 2.19 20.13 -15.17
CA PRO A 197 1.66 21.17 -16.03
C PRO A 197 2.32 21.09 -17.41
N PRO A 198 1.56 21.36 -18.50
CA PRO A 198 2.07 21.17 -19.84
C PRO A 198 3.37 21.95 -19.99
N LEU A 199 4.44 21.24 -20.35
CA LEU A 199 5.68 21.88 -20.81
C LEU A 199 5.34 22.73 -22.04
N SER A 200 6.20 23.69 -22.38
CA SER A 200 6.04 24.53 -23.58
C SER A 200 5.90 23.71 -24.88
N ASP A 201 6.22 22.42 -24.81
CA ASP A 201 5.76 21.40 -25.74
C ASP A 201 4.66 20.53 -25.08
N PRO A 202 3.39 20.65 -25.50
CA PRO A 202 2.28 19.84 -24.97
C PRO A 202 2.38 18.34 -25.34
N SER A 203 3.42 17.90 -26.05
CA SER A 203 3.70 16.49 -26.35
C SER A 203 4.72 15.83 -25.41
N LEU A 204 5.42 16.59 -24.56
CA LEU A 204 6.35 16.06 -23.57
C LEU A 204 5.62 15.75 -22.26
N VAL A 205 5.12 14.52 -22.16
CA VAL A 205 4.93 13.85 -20.87
C VAL A 205 6.29 13.28 -20.49
N TYR A 206 6.79 13.53 -19.26
CA TYR A 206 7.97 12.80 -18.77
C TYR A 206 7.71 11.31 -18.94
N GLU A 207 8.68 10.56 -19.43
CA GLU A 207 8.49 9.12 -19.59
C GLU A 207 8.23 8.46 -18.25
N PHE A 208 8.93 8.91 -17.22
CA PHE A 208 8.83 8.39 -15.87
C PHE A 208 8.24 9.40 -14.88
N SER A 209 7.49 8.90 -13.89
CA SER A 209 7.04 9.65 -12.71
C SER A 209 8.22 10.07 -11.83
N ASP A 210 8.01 10.90 -10.81
CA ASP A 210 9.00 10.96 -9.72
C ASP A 210 9.13 9.57 -9.09
N ALA A 211 10.36 9.21 -8.73
CA ALA A 211 10.67 7.97 -8.08
C ALA A 211 10.50 8.08 -6.56
N THR A 212 10.13 6.98 -5.93
CA THR A 212 10.16 6.80 -4.48
C THR A 212 10.77 5.46 -4.11
N TRP A 213 11.34 5.40 -2.92
CA TRP A 213 11.76 4.14 -2.34
C TRP A 213 10.65 3.59 -1.47
N VAL A 214 10.40 2.29 -1.59
CA VAL A 214 9.67 1.53 -0.57
C VAL A 214 10.61 0.51 0.06
N LYS A 215 10.67 0.54 1.38
CA LYS A 215 11.34 -0.47 2.20
C LYS A 215 10.27 -1.42 2.72
N VAL A 216 10.29 -2.65 2.23
CA VAL A 216 9.36 -3.71 2.63
C VAL A 216 9.99 -4.47 3.78
N ILE A 217 9.27 -4.56 4.89
CA ILE A 217 9.67 -5.25 6.11
C ILE A 217 8.59 -6.31 6.37
N ALA A 218 8.96 -7.58 6.35
CA ALA A 218 8.03 -8.68 6.61
C ALA A 218 8.38 -9.39 7.93
N THR A 219 7.35 -9.79 8.68
CA THR A 219 7.48 -10.67 9.86
C THR A 219 6.47 -11.81 9.72
N THR A 220 6.89 -13.05 9.98
CA THR A 220 5.99 -14.20 10.07
C THR A 220 5.84 -14.60 11.53
N SER A 221 4.61 -14.64 12.01
CA SER A 221 4.26 -15.18 13.33
C SER A 221 3.55 -16.52 13.18
N HIS A 222 3.97 -17.49 13.99
CA HIS A 222 3.41 -18.84 14.03
C HIS A 222 2.41 -18.93 15.18
N THR A 223 1.38 -18.08 15.16
CA THR A 223 0.43 -17.97 16.26
C THR A 223 -0.99 -17.80 15.74
N ASN A 224 -1.95 -18.44 16.42
CA ASN A 224 -3.36 -18.24 16.17
C ASN A 224 -3.92 -16.93 16.77
N ASN A 225 -3.06 -16.03 17.28
CA ASN A 225 -3.50 -14.75 17.80
C ASN A 225 -3.76 -13.80 16.63
N PRO A 226 -5.03 -13.40 16.39
CA PRO A 226 -5.32 -12.42 15.37
C PRO A 226 -4.75 -11.07 15.80
N ILE A 227 -4.05 -10.40 14.87
CA ILE A 227 -3.70 -8.99 15.02
C ILE A 227 -4.92 -8.19 14.63
N GLU A 228 -5.46 -7.42 15.57
CA GLU A 228 -6.57 -6.53 15.26
C GLU A 228 -6.08 -5.35 14.41
N LEU A 229 -6.96 -4.81 13.57
CA LEU A 229 -6.61 -3.68 12.70
C LEU A 229 -5.99 -2.50 13.48
N ARG A 230 -6.54 -2.18 14.66
CA ARG A 230 -6.04 -1.11 15.53
C ARG A 230 -4.63 -1.36 16.08
N GLU A 231 -4.14 -2.59 16.00
CA GLU A 231 -2.82 -3.03 16.46
C GLU A 231 -1.80 -3.03 15.28
N LEU A 232 -2.24 -2.83 14.03
CA LEU A 232 -1.37 -2.69 12.85
C LEU A 232 -0.73 -1.29 12.77
N VAL A 233 -0.15 -0.82 13.87
CA VAL A 233 0.48 0.50 13.99
C VAL A 233 1.99 0.38 14.18
N THR A 234 2.70 1.47 13.90
CA THR A 234 4.13 1.58 14.23
C THR A 234 4.38 1.37 15.73
N PRO A 235 5.47 0.68 16.15
CA PRO A 235 5.78 0.42 17.55
C PRO A 235 5.87 1.72 18.37
N ASP A 236 5.33 1.71 19.59
CA ASP A 236 5.50 2.80 20.55
C ASP A 236 6.83 2.65 21.30
N THR A 237 7.79 3.53 21.02
CA THR A 237 9.07 3.54 21.72
C THR A 237 8.94 3.83 23.22
N ASN A 238 7.84 4.48 23.65
CA ASN A 238 7.57 4.80 25.05
C ASN A 238 6.77 3.70 25.77
N ASN A 239 6.17 2.78 25.02
CA ASN A 239 5.52 1.59 25.54
C ASN A 239 5.91 0.36 24.69
N PRO A 240 7.13 -0.17 24.86
CA PRO A 240 7.62 -1.30 24.07
C PRO A 240 6.82 -2.59 24.24
N SER A 241 5.95 -2.65 25.24
CA SER A 241 5.02 -3.77 25.49
C SER A 241 3.65 -3.59 24.84
N ALA A 242 3.37 -2.45 24.22
CA ALA A 242 2.17 -2.26 23.43
C ALA A 242 2.15 -3.25 22.28
N LYS A 243 0.97 -3.77 21.95
CA LYS A 243 0.80 -4.57 20.74
C LYS A 243 0.97 -3.68 19.53
N ASP A 244 1.74 -4.17 18.56
CA ASP A 244 2.04 -3.50 17.32
C ASP A 244 2.02 -4.50 16.15
N TRP A 245 2.36 -4.02 14.96
CA TRP A 245 2.39 -4.81 13.73
C TRP A 245 3.30 -6.06 13.79
N ARG A 246 4.20 -6.19 14.77
CA ARG A 246 5.12 -7.34 14.90
C ARG A 246 4.50 -8.58 15.54
N ASN A 247 3.30 -8.47 16.10
CA ASN A 247 2.58 -9.58 16.76
C ASN A 247 3.37 -10.32 17.87
N GLY A 248 4.30 -9.64 18.55
CA GLY A 248 5.08 -10.24 19.63
C GLY A 248 6.19 -11.22 19.19
N GLU A 249 6.50 -11.30 17.89
CA GLU A 249 7.66 -12.04 17.40
C GLU A 249 8.91 -11.15 17.30
N PRO A 250 10.13 -11.69 17.50
CA PRO A 250 11.37 -10.98 17.23
C PRO A 250 11.50 -10.68 15.73
N ASP A 251 12.41 -9.78 15.38
CA ASP A 251 12.69 -9.37 14.01
C ASP A 251 13.22 -10.55 13.14
N GLN A 252 12.36 -11.47 12.70
CA GLN A 252 12.58 -12.26 11.49
C GLN A 252 12.25 -11.36 10.30
N VAL A 253 13.09 -10.33 10.13
CA VAL A 253 12.85 -9.23 9.21
C VAL A 253 13.56 -9.53 7.90
N GLU A 254 12.80 -9.97 6.92
CA GLU A 254 13.21 -9.78 5.54
C GLU A 254 12.98 -8.30 5.20
N THR A 255 14.07 -7.58 4.92
CA THR A 255 14.02 -6.21 4.43
C THR A 255 14.43 -6.16 2.97
N GLU A 256 13.57 -5.57 2.14
CA GLU A 256 13.84 -5.34 0.73
C GLU A 256 13.63 -3.87 0.39
N TRP A 257 14.57 -3.27 -0.33
CA TRP A 257 14.40 -1.93 -0.92
C TRP A 257 13.95 -2.08 -2.37
N GLN A 258 12.92 -1.32 -2.72
CA GLN A 258 12.24 -1.37 -4.00
C GLN A 258 12.04 0.04 -4.53
N LEU A 259 12.38 0.28 -5.79
CA LEU A 259 12.21 1.59 -6.44
C LEU A 259 10.86 1.63 -7.15
N LEU A 260 9.98 2.51 -6.72
CA LEU A 260 8.70 2.77 -7.40
C LEU A 260 8.88 3.94 -8.36
N GLN A 261 8.53 3.71 -9.62
CA GLN A 261 8.53 4.74 -10.65
C GLN A 261 7.65 4.29 -11.82
N THR A 262 6.56 5.00 -12.10
CA THR A 262 5.68 4.69 -13.23
C THR A 262 6.34 5.13 -14.53
N ASP A 263 6.48 4.21 -15.49
CA ASP A 263 6.77 4.49 -16.89
C ASP A 263 5.45 4.66 -17.66
N PHE A 264 5.15 5.90 -18.06
CA PHE A 264 3.94 6.26 -18.80
C PHE A 264 3.95 5.80 -20.26
N LYS A 265 5.11 5.43 -20.81
CA LYS A 265 5.26 4.92 -22.19
C LYS A 265 5.38 3.40 -22.26
N SER A 266 5.41 2.73 -21.11
CA SER A 266 5.40 1.27 -21.04
C SER A 266 4.19 0.68 -21.76
N GLY A 267 4.38 -0.46 -22.43
CA GLY A 267 3.27 -1.25 -22.98
C GLY A 267 2.31 -1.80 -21.91
N ASP A 268 2.77 -1.87 -20.65
CA ASP A 268 1.98 -2.29 -19.50
C ASP A 268 1.32 -1.11 -18.78
N TYR A 269 1.45 0.12 -19.32
CA TYR A 269 0.84 1.29 -18.70
C TYR A 269 -0.68 1.17 -18.67
N ASN A 270 -1.23 1.21 -17.45
CA ASN A 270 -2.64 1.26 -17.18
C ASN A 270 -2.99 2.63 -16.56
N PRO A 271 -3.65 3.53 -17.31
CA PRO A 271 -4.02 4.85 -16.83
C PRO A 271 -5.01 4.83 -15.66
N THR A 272 -5.78 3.74 -15.51
CA THR A 272 -6.77 3.63 -14.43
C THR A 272 -6.11 3.50 -13.07
N ASN A 273 -4.98 2.80 -12.97
CA ASN A 273 -4.29 2.55 -11.70
C ASN A 273 -2.85 3.08 -11.65
N GLY A 274 -2.40 3.74 -12.73
CA GLY A 274 -1.07 4.34 -12.88
C GLY A 274 0.10 3.36 -12.79
N VAL A 275 -0.16 2.06 -12.96
CA VAL A 275 0.90 1.06 -13.10
C VAL A 275 1.46 1.17 -14.50
N GLY A 276 2.79 1.29 -14.63
CA GLY A 276 3.48 1.30 -15.91
C GLY A 276 4.95 1.00 -15.75
N GLY A 277 5.49 0.14 -16.61
CA GLY A 277 6.88 -0.30 -16.58
C GLY A 277 7.20 -1.26 -15.44
N MET A 278 8.44 -1.73 -15.43
CA MET A 278 8.95 -2.71 -14.46
C MET A 278 8.89 -2.20 -13.00
N ASN A 279 9.01 -0.90 -12.79
CA ASN A 279 8.96 -0.25 -11.48
C ASN A 279 7.56 0.30 -11.13
N GLY A 280 6.57 0.08 -12.01
CA GLY A 280 5.18 0.48 -11.79
C GLY A 280 4.39 -0.46 -10.88
N GLN A 281 4.86 -1.70 -10.74
CA GLN A 281 4.27 -2.69 -9.85
C GLN A 281 5.33 -3.71 -9.43
N LEU A 282 5.86 -3.57 -8.21
CA LEU A 282 6.96 -4.43 -7.77
C LEU A 282 6.45 -5.63 -6.97
N PRO A 283 6.80 -6.87 -7.37
CA PRO A 283 6.59 -8.05 -6.55
C PRO A 283 7.59 -8.03 -5.39
N GLY A 284 7.12 -8.04 -4.15
CA GLY A 284 7.99 -8.20 -2.99
C GLY A 284 8.27 -9.67 -2.65
N ALA A 285 8.97 -9.86 -1.54
CA ALA A 285 9.37 -11.19 -1.06
C ALA A 285 8.21 -12.19 -0.94
N THR A 286 8.44 -13.38 -1.50
CA THR A 286 7.57 -14.53 -1.33
C THR A 286 7.63 -15.04 0.09
N ASN A 287 6.49 -15.07 0.78
CA ASN A 287 6.35 -15.70 2.09
C ASN A 287 5.49 -16.96 1.97
N VAL A 288 6.00 -18.09 2.45
CA VAL A 288 5.26 -19.37 2.42
C VAL A 288 4.62 -19.58 3.77
N LEU A 289 3.28 -19.58 3.80
CA LEU A 289 2.52 -19.95 4.98
C LEU A 289 2.53 -21.48 5.06
N ASN A 290 3.21 -22.03 6.06
CA ASN A 290 3.40 -23.46 6.24
C ASN A 290 2.47 -24.05 7.31
N HIS A 291 1.89 -23.19 8.17
CA HIS A 291 0.94 -23.57 9.21
C HIS A 291 -0.39 -22.85 9.02
N SER A 292 -1.47 -23.50 9.45
CA SER A 292 -2.84 -22.98 9.35
C SER A 292 -3.11 -21.74 10.22
N ASP A 293 -2.17 -21.43 11.12
CA ASP A 293 -2.18 -20.28 12.00
C ASP A 293 -1.00 -19.34 11.73
N ASP A 294 -0.34 -19.45 10.58
CA ASP A 294 0.65 -18.45 10.18
C ASP A 294 -0.05 -17.12 9.88
N VAL A 295 0.44 -16.05 10.53
CA VAL A 295 0.09 -14.66 10.24
C VAL A 295 1.35 -13.95 9.79
N VAL A 296 1.34 -13.45 8.57
CA VAL A 296 2.43 -12.60 8.04
C VAL A 296 1.99 -11.15 8.13
N THR A 297 2.86 -10.32 8.70
CA THR A 297 2.69 -8.87 8.70
C THR A 297 3.73 -8.22 7.83
N TYR A 298 3.30 -7.18 7.13
CA TYR A 298 4.14 -6.35 6.30
C TYR A 298 4.04 -4.91 6.76
N ARG A 299 5.20 -4.27 6.85
CA ARG A 299 5.34 -2.83 6.98
C ARG A 299 6.05 -2.30 5.74
N TYR A 300 5.41 -1.36 5.07
CA TYR A 300 5.93 -0.66 3.91
C TYR A 300 6.30 0.74 4.34
N GLU A 301 7.59 1.06 4.36
CA GLU A 301 8.07 2.41 4.68
C GLU A 301 8.42 3.12 3.38
N TYR A 302 7.84 4.30 3.14
CA TYR A 302 8.05 5.10 1.94
C TYR A 302 9.05 6.22 2.20
N TYR A 303 9.98 6.42 1.28
CA TYR A 303 11.00 7.45 1.35
C TYR A 303 11.13 8.18 0.02
N ALA A 304 11.45 9.47 0.09
CA ALA A 304 11.78 10.24 -1.10
C ALA A 304 13.00 9.65 -1.81
N TYR A 305 12.97 9.56 -3.14
CA TYR A 305 14.19 9.37 -3.91
C TYR A 305 14.94 10.69 -4.01
N VAL A 306 16.22 10.70 -3.64
CA VAL A 306 17.09 11.89 -3.72
C VAL A 306 18.35 11.62 -4.58
N GLY A 307 18.35 10.50 -5.29
CA GLY A 307 19.40 10.17 -6.24
C GLY A 307 19.28 10.96 -7.55
N PRO A 308 20.21 10.74 -8.48
CA PRO A 308 20.19 11.41 -9.78
C PRO A 308 19.13 10.82 -10.72
N TYR A 309 18.57 11.68 -11.57
CA TYR A 309 17.74 11.30 -12.72
C TYR A 309 18.54 11.41 -14.02
N ALA A 310 18.17 10.65 -15.04
CA ALA A 310 18.87 10.56 -16.33
C ALA A 310 18.95 11.91 -17.05
N ASP A 311 17.79 12.51 -17.30
CA ASP A 311 17.63 13.82 -17.89
C ASP A 311 16.21 14.33 -17.61
N LEU A 312 15.94 15.59 -17.99
CA LEU A 312 14.62 16.17 -17.81
C LEU A 312 13.58 15.61 -18.79
N ASP A 313 13.93 14.93 -19.87
CA ASP A 313 12.94 14.47 -20.85
C ASP A 313 12.37 13.10 -20.48
N THR A 314 13.23 12.20 -20.01
CA THR A 314 12.89 10.86 -19.53
C THR A 314 12.47 10.89 -18.07
N HIS A 315 13.19 11.64 -17.23
CA HIS A 315 13.02 11.64 -15.78
C HIS A 315 13.20 10.26 -15.14
N GLU A 316 13.99 9.37 -15.76
CA GLU A 316 14.27 8.03 -15.21
C GLU A 316 15.24 8.10 -14.04
N ALA A 317 14.95 7.44 -12.92
CA ALA A 317 15.88 7.37 -11.80
C ALA A 317 17.11 6.54 -12.18
N LEU A 318 18.32 7.02 -11.91
CA LEU A 318 19.53 6.28 -12.27
C LEU A 318 20.03 5.33 -11.17
N ALA A 319 19.81 5.67 -9.90
CA ALA A 319 20.25 4.84 -8.79
C ALA A 319 19.15 3.83 -8.42
N GLN A 320 19.22 2.65 -9.02
CA GLN A 320 18.18 1.62 -8.93
C GLN A 320 18.30 0.69 -7.71
N ASN A 321 19.30 0.88 -6.84
CA ASN A 321 19.51 0.03 -5.67
C ASN A 321 20.05 0.82 -4.46
N VAL A 322 19.61 0.44 -3.25
CA VAL A 322 20.09 0.98 -1.97
C VAL A 322 21.16 0.05 -1.37
N ALA A 323 22.25 0.62 -0.87
CA ALA A 323 23.31 -0.10 -0.19
C ALA A 323 22.88 -0.63 1.19
N ALA A 324 23.70 -1.50 1.78
CA ALA A 324 23.45 -2.10 3.09
C ALA A 324 23.38 -1.08 4.24
N ASP A 325 23.88 0.15 4.04
CA ASP A 325 23.74 1.25 5.01
C ASP A 325 22.33 1.89 5.01
N GLY A 326 21.46 1.47 4.08
CA GLY A 326 20.09 1.94 3.96
C GLY A 326 19.94 3.40 3.49
N THR A 327 21.01 4.01 2.98
CA THR A 327 21.02 5.45 2.63
C THR A 327 21.65 5.72 1.27
N ASN A 328 22.80 5.10 0.99
CA ASN A 328 23.56 5.33 -0.24
C ASN A 328 23.12 4.40 -1.37
N GLY A 329 23.44 4.76 -2.61
CA GLY A 329 23.26 3.88 -3.77
C GLY A 329 24.29 2.75 -3.81
N THR A 330 24.23 1.92 -4.85
CA THR A 330 25.26 0.89 -5.12
C THR A 330 26.05 1.21 -6.39
N GLY A 331 27.12 0.44 -6.65
CA GLY A 331 27.92 0.60 -7.87
C GLY A 331 28.54 1.99 -7.98
N ILE A 332 28.32 2.69 -9.10
CA ILE A 332 28.82 4.05 -9.32
C ILE A 332 28.21 5.09 -8.38
N TYR A 333 27.11 4.75 -7.71
CA TYR A 333 26.41 5.60 -6.73
C TYR A 333 26.74 5.23 -5.29
N SER A 334 27.80 4.44 -5.03
CA SER A 334 28.15 3.94 -3.68
C SER A 334 28.44 5.03 -2.66
N ASN A 335 28.78 6.25 -3.10
CA ASN A 335 29.04 7.42 -2.25
C ASN A 335 27.98 8.51 -2.43
N THR A 336 26.82 8.17 -3.00
CA THR A 336 25.72 9.09 -3.26
C THR A 336 24.56 8.70 -2.37
N VAL A 337 24.05 9.65 -1.57
CA VAL A 337 22.80 9.47 -0.83
C VAL A 337 21.66 9.42 -1.84
N VAL A 338 20.88 8.33 -1.82
CA VAL A 338 19.77 8.11 -2.76
C VAL A 338 18.43 7.95 -2.05
N VAL A 339 18.46 7.66 -0.74
CA VAL A 339 17.28 7.59 0.13
C VAL A 339 17.14 8.91 0.89
N GLY A 340 15.98 9.55 0.74
CA GLY A 340 15.63 10.83 1.34
C GLY A 340 14.82 10.70 2.62
N LYS A 341 14.03 11.76 2.89
CA LYS A 341 13.14 11.80 4.05
C LYS A 341 12.07 10.71 4.00
N PHE A 342 11.65 10.25 5.17
CA PHE A 342 10.47 9.40 5.33
C PHE A 342 9.22 10.17 4.92
N LEU A 343 8.37 9.52 4.12
CA LEU A 343 7.12 10.08 3.59
C LEU A 343 5.89 9.53 4.30
N GLY A 344 5.99 8.31 4.82
CA GLY A 344 4.88 7.62 5.45
C GLY A 344 5.13 6.13 5.50
N ALA A 345 4.24 5.42 6.17
CA ALA A 345 4.29 3.97 6.19
C ALA A 345 2.89 3.37 6.17
N GLN A 346 2.80 2.16 5.64
CA GLN A 346 1.57 1.39 5.65
C GLN A 346 1.82 0.02 6.25
N MET A 347 0.84 -0.47 7.01
CA MET A 347 0.91 -1.79 7.62
C MET A 347 -0.22 -2.66 7.12
N SER A 348 0.09 -3.92 6.84
CA SER A 348 -0.90 -4.91 6.46
C SER A 348 -0.56 -6.24 7.09
N ALA A 349 -1.57 -7.08 7.29
CA ALA A 349 -1.41 -8.46 7.70
C ALA A 349 -2.20 -9.38 6.77
N MET A 350 -1.72 -10.60 6.69
CA MET A 350 -2.43 -11.70 6.06
C MET A 350 -2.38 -12.91 6.98
N ALA A 351 -3.52 -13.55 7.15
CA ALA A 351 -3.63 -14.84 7.80
C ALA A 351 -4.13 -15.89 6.80
N GLU A 352 -3.67 -17.14 6.96
CA GLU A 352 -4.43 -18.27 6.42
C GLU A 352 -5.78 -18.34 7.13
N THR A 353 -6.87 -18.57 6.39
CA THR A 353 -8.14 -18.86 7.06
C THR A 353 -8.04 -20.18 7.84
N PRO A 354 -8.42 -20.20 9.12
CA PRO A 354 -8.63 -21.45 9.84
C PRO A 354 -9.71 -22.28 9.12
N ALA A 355 -9.51 -23.60 9.10
CA ALA A 355 -10.38 -24.57 8.44
C ALA A 355 -11.78 -24.69 9.08
#